data_AF-A0A1D1VHI8-F1
#
_entry.id   AF-A0A1D1VHI8-F1
#
_cell.length_a   1.000
_cell.length_b   1.000
_cell.length_c   1.000
_cell.angle_alpha   90.00
_cell.angle_beta   90.00
_cell.angle_gamma   90.00
#
_symmetry.space_group_name_H-M   'P 1'
#
loop_
_entity.id
_entity.type
_entity.pdbx_description
1 polymer ?
#
loop_
_entity_poly.entity_id
_entity_poly.type
_entity_poly.pdbx_seq_one_letter_code
_entity_poly.pdbx_strand_id
1 'polypeptide(L)'
;MRRVRLSQFHRGKPAISRALSQFIRHSDIWGPNPTLVLSDDILKIRAEIRVTLMPPDGRKRKDTSDNALEVFRKRSRSMYDSEVGRDFVLVSSDGVERRVHQAILNSSSPVFSRMLKSNMKECKTGRCEIENVSGNTVDLLLRCMYYGSLKIPLA
;
A
#
# COMPACT_ATOMS: atom_id res chain seq x y z
N MET A 1 7.63 40.32 -15.44
CA MET A 1 8.08 39.04 -14.86
C MET A 1 8.91 38.29 -15.90
N ARG A 2 10.24 38.22 -15.76
CA ARG A 2 11.10 37.47 -16.71
C ARG A 2 10.83 35.98 -16.54
N ARG A 3 10.47 35.29 -17.63
CA ARG A 3 10.21 33.84 -17.64
C ARG A 3 11.43 33.13 -18.21
N VAL A 4 12.19 32.43 -17.38
CA VAL A 4 13.32 31.60 -17.83
C VAL A 4 12.84 30.16 -17.89
N ARG A 5 12.95 29.53 -19.07
CA ARG A 5 12.59 28.13 -19.28
C ARG A 5 13.87 27.30 -19.22
N LEU A 6 13.94 26.40 -18.25
CA LEU A 6 15.01 25.40 -18.18
C LEU A 6 14.72 24.32 -19.23
N SER A 7 15.41 24.38 -20.37
CA SER A 7 15.34 23.35 -21.42
C SER A 7 16.73 22.81 -21.69
N GLN A 8 17.21 21.89 -20.84
CA GLN A 8 18.23 20.88 -21.15
C GLN A 8 18.55 20.11 -19.85
N PHE A 9 18.17 18.84 -19.77
CA PHE A 9 18.57 17.96 -18.66
C PHE A 9 18.94 16.58 -19.17
N HIS A 10 20.19 16.17 -18.89
CA HIS A 10 20.71 14.83 -19.14
C HIS A 10 20.28 13.86 -18.02
N ARG A 11 19.93 12.63 -18.43
CA ARG A 11 19.63 11.48 -17.57
C ARG A 11 20.89 11.07 -16.79
N GLY A 12 20.75 10.72 -15.50
CA GLY A 12 21.74 9.80 -14.92
C GLY A 12 21.96 9.77 -13.40
N LYS A 13 21.63 10.80 -12.60
CA LYS A 13 21.88 10.74 -11.14
C LYS A 13 20.84 11.50 -10.31
N PRO A 14 20.43 11.01 -9.12
CA PRO A 14 19.62 11.77 -8.20
C PRO A 14 20.45 12.95 -7.70
N ALA A 15 20.04 14.17 -8.04
CA ALA A 15 20.69 15.37 -7.58
C ALA A 15 19.82 15.96 -6.46
N ILE A 16 20.37 16.02 -5.24
CA ILE A 16 19.70 16.51 -4.02
C ILE A 16 19.48 18.03 -4.10
N SER A 17 20.21 18.73 -4.96
CA SER A 17 19.95 20.13 -5.31
C SER A 17 20.37 20.39 -6.76
N ARG A 18 19.52 21.09 -7.52
CA ARG A 18 19.82 21.59 -8.87
C ARG A 18 19.25 22.98 -9.01
N ALA A 19 20.13 23.98 -9.02
CA ALA A 19 19.79 25.38 -9.24
C ALA A 19 20.47 25.87 -10.53
N LEU A 20 19.94 26.95 -11.10
CA LEU A 20 20.69 27.74 -12.08
C LEU A 20 21.89 28.36 -11.36
N SER A 21 23.08 28.26 -11.95
CA SER A 21 24.27 28.95 -11.42
C SER A 21 24.09 30.47 -11.42
N GLN A 22 23.25 31.00 -12.32
CA GLN A 22 22.85 32.40 -12.38
C GLN A 22 21.39 32.51 -12.86
N PHE A 23 20.51 33.06 -12.01
CA PHE A 23 19.09 33.28 -12.32
C PHE A 23 18.77 34.77 -12.51
N ILE A 24 19.29 35.62 -11.62
CA ILE A 24 19.15 37.08 -11.63
C ILE A 24 20.52 37.65 -11.22
N ARG A 25 21.01 38.70 -11.88
CA ARG A 25 22.26 39.35 -11.48
C ARG A 25 22.01 40.26 -10.28
N HIS A 26 22.99 40.41 -9.41
CA HIS A 26 22.90 41.36 -8.29
C HIS A 26 22.51 42.77 -8.77
N SER A 27 23.08 43.23 -9.89
CA SER A 27 22.77 44.53 -10.50
C SER A 27 21.34 44.69 -11.02
N ASP A 28 20.63 43.58 -11.27
CA ASP A 28 19.24 43.63 -11.72
C ASP A 28 18.29 44.03 -10.56
N ILE A 29 18.71 43.76 -9.32
CA ILE A 29 17.99 44.11 -8.08
C ILE A 29 18.61 45.36 -7.44
N TRP A 30 19.94 45.45 -7.43
CA TRP A 30 20.73 46.45 -6.73
C TRP A 30 21.81 47.05 -7.67
N GLY A 31 21.47 48.13 -8.35
CA GLY A 31 22.35 48.83 -9.29
C GLY A 31 21.81 50.22 -9.67
N PRO A 32 22.55 51.00 -10.48
CA PRO A 32 22.16 52.37 -10.85
C PRO A 32 20.85 52.42 -11.67
N ASN A 33 20.47 51.32 -12.32
CA ASN A 33 19.22 51.15 -13.05
C ASN A 33 18.66 49.74 -12.79
N PRO A 34 18.02 49.49 -11.62
CA PRO A 34 17.50 48.18 -11.30
C PRO A 34 16.33 47.85 -12.23
N THR A 35 16.33 46.62 -12.78
CA THR A 35 15.24 46.15 -13.66
C THR A 35 14.16 45.38 -12.89
N LEU A 36 14.45 45.03 -11.62
CA LEU A 36 13.54 44.40 -10.68
C LEU A 36 13.40 45.30 -9.45
N VAL A 37 12.21 45.85 -9.25
CA VAL A 37 11.89 46.68 -8.09
C VAL A 37 11.31 45.78 -6.99
N LEU A 38 11.91 45.81 -5.80
CA LEU A 38 11.39 45.14 -4.62
C LEU A 38 10.35 46.05 -3.94
N SER A 39 9.19 45.49 -3.62
CA SER A 39 8.24 46.14 -2.72
C SER A 39 8.54 45.71 -1.28
N ASP A 40 8.67 46.66 -0.36
CA ASP A 40 8.89 46.42 1.07
C ASP A 40 10.11 45.55 1.39
N ASP A 41 11.17 45.64 0.58
CA ASP A 41 12.39 44.83 0.70
C ASP A 41 12.14 43.30 0.60
N ILE A 42 11.03 42.90 -0.03
CA ILE A 42 10.65 41.48 -0.18
C ILE A 42 10.87 41.00 -1.62
N LEU A 43 11.73 39.98 -1.78
CA LEU A 43 11.89 39.23 -3.03
C LEU A 43 10.91 38.04 -3.08
N LYS A 44 9.86 38.15 -3.91
CA LYS A 44 8.91 37.05 -4.14
C LYS A 44 9.35 36.18 -5.32
N ILE A 45 9.70 34.92 -5.06
CA ILE A 45 10.08 33.94 -6.08
C ILE A 45 8.93 32.97 -6.31
N ARG A 46 8.56 32.74 -7.58
CA ARG A 46 7.59 31.72 -7.98
C ARG A 46 8.28 30.64 -8.79
N ALA A 47 8.20 29.39 -8.32
CA ALA A 47 8.67 28.22 -9.05
C ALA A 47 7.47 27.36 -9.47
N GLU A 48 7.52 26.81 -10.68
CA GLU A 48 6.62 25.76 -11.15
C GLU A 48 7.43 24.48 -11.32
N ILE A 49 7.13 23.46 -10.51
CA ILE A 49 7.81 22.17 -10.55
C ILE A 49 6.88 21.17 -11.21
N ARG A 50 7.37 20.51 -12.27
CA ARG A 50 6.67 19.40 -12.91
C ARG A 50 7.46 18.13 -12.64
N VAL A 51 6.83 17.19 -11.93
CA VAL A 51 7.38 15.86 -11.70
C VAL A 51 6.86 14.96 -12.81
N THR A 52 7.75 14.52 -13.69
CA THR A 52 7.43 13.46 -14.64
C THR A 52 7.83 12.14 -14.00
N LEU A 53 6.83 11.41 -13.49
CA LEU A 53 7.02 9.99 -13.19
C LEU A 53 7.15 9.29 -14.54
N MET A 54 8.33 8.72 -14.82
CA MET A 54 8.39 7.78 -15.93
C MET A 54 7.45 6.62 -15.57
N PRO A 55 6.57 6.19 -16.49
CA PRO A 55 5.88 4.93 -16.30
C PRO A 55 6.94 3.86 -15.98
N PRO A 56 6.67 2.93 -15.05
CA PRO A 56 7.59 1.81 -14.83
C PRO A 56 7.94 1.22 -16.18
N ASP A 57 9.25 1.14 -16.48
CA ASP A 57 9.75 0.68 -17.77
C ASP A 57 8.95 -0.56 -18.18
N GLY A 58 8.21 -0.45 -19.27
CA GLY A 58 7.21 -1.43 -19.71
C GLY A 58 7.79 -2.78 -20.11
N ARG A 59 9.05 -3.08 -19.76
CA ARG A 59 9.53 -4.45 -19.62
C ARG A 59 8.80 -5.10 -18.45
N LYS A 60 7.53 -5.43 -18.70
CA LYS A 60 6.93 -6.61 -18.09
C LYS A 60 7.83 -7.77 -18.52
N ARG A 61 8.82 -8.13 -17.71
CA ARG A 61 9.16 -9.54 -17.66
C ARG A 61 7.81 -10.21 -17.43
N LYS A 62 7.43 -11.12 -18.32
CA LYS A 62 6.34 -12.04 -18.06
C LYS A 62 6.87 -12.97 -16.97
N ASP A 63 7.04 -12.42 -15.77
CA ASP A 63 7.56 -13.13 -14.63
C ASP A 63 6.51 -14.19 -14.35
N THR A 64 6.89 -15.44 -14.60
CA THR A 64 6.08 -16.64 -14.39
C THR A 64 5.46 -16.67 -12.98
N SER A 65 6.05 -15.92 -12.02
CA SER A 65 5.57 -15.71 -10.66
C SER A 65 4.28 -14.91 -10.54
N ASP A 66 4.03 -13.91 -11.39
CA ASP A 66 2.79 -13.10 -11.31
C ASP A 66 1.56 -13.95 -11.64
N ASN A 67 1.70 -14.83 -12.64
CA ASN A 67 0.67 -15.80 -12.97
C ASN A 67 0.47 -16.82 -11.83
N ALA A 68 1.55 -17.28 -11.18
CA ALA A 68 1.45 -18.21 -10.06
C ALA A 68 0.71 -17.61 -8.86
N LEU A 69 0.98 -16.35 -8.52
CA LEU A 69 0.32 -15.65 -7.42
C LEU A 69 -1.17 -15.41 -7.71
N GLU A 70 -1.50 -15.06 -8.96
CA GLU A 70 -2.90 -14.92 -9.39
C GLU A 70 -3.65 -16.26 -9.34
N VAL A 71 -3.04 -17.34 -9.83
CA VAL A 71 -3.60 -18.70 -9.75
C VAL A 71 -3.80 -19.12 -8.29
N PHE A 72 -2.82 -18.85 -7.42
CA PHE A 72 -2.94 -19.15 -5.99
C PHE A 72 -4.09 -18.36 -5.35
N ARG A 73 -4.17 -17.05 -5.59
CA ARG A 73 -5.27 -16.21 -5.09
C ARG A 73 -6.63 -16.67 -5.57
N LYS A 74 -6.73 -17.08 -6.84
CA LYS A 74 -7.96 -17.63 -7.41
C LYS A 74 -8.38 -18.92 -6.71
N ARG A 75 -7.43 -19.84 -6.47
CA ARG A 75 -7.70 -21.10 -5.74
C ARG A 75 -8.06 -20.86 -4.28
N SER A 76 -7.34 -19.97 -3.61
CA SER A 76 -7.62 -19.59 -2.23
C SER A 76 -9.01 -18.95 -2.08
N ARG A 77 -9.43 -18.11 -3.03
CA ARG A 77 -10.82 -17.63 -3.11
C ARG A 77 -11.83 -18.76 -3.26
N SER A 78 -11.59 -19.70 -4.18
CA SER A 78 -12.51 -20.84 -4.36
C SER A 78 -12.61 -21.72 -3.11
N MET A 79 -11.57 -21.77 -2.26
CA MET A 79 -11.67 -22.43 -0.95
C MET A 79 -12.59 -21.69 0.01
N TYR A 80 -12.60 -20.36 0.01
CA TYR A 80 -13.52 -19.59 0.85
C TYR A 80 -14.98 -19.87 0.47
N ASP A 81 -15.27 -19.99 -0.83
CA ASP A 81 -16.64 -20.26 -1.31
C ASP A 81 -17.05 -21.73 -1.17
N SER A 82 -16.08 -22.65 -0.99
CA SER A 82 -16.34 -24.08 -0.83
C SER A 82 -16.68 -24.44 0.61
N GLU A 83 -17.59 -25.40 0.79
CA GLU A 83 -17.88 -26.02 2.09
C GLU A 83 -16.97 -27.23 2.39
N VAL A 84 -16.27 -27.75 1.38
CA VAL A 84 -15.46 -28.96 1.49
C VAL A 84 -14.17 -28.69 2.25
N GLY A 85 -13.83 -29.55 3.21
CA GLY A 85 -12.55 -29.48 3.94
C GLY A 85 -12.52 -28.48 5.10
N ARG A 86 -13.66 -27.89 5.48
CA ARG A 86 -13.76 -27.02 6.66
C ARG A 86 -13.77 -27.83 7.95
N ASP A 87 -12.61 -27.85 8.60
CA ASP A 87 -12.23 -28.66 9.76
C ASP A 87 -12.08 -27.86 11.06
N PHE A 88 -12.50 -26.58 11.06
CA PHE A 88 -12.50 -25.72 12.24
C PHE A 88 -13.74 -24.84 12.31
N VAL A 89 -14.15 -24.47 13.53
CA VAL A 89 -15.25 -23.53 13.78
C VAL A 89 -14.72 -22.32 14.54
N LEU A 90 -14.95 -21.13 13.97
CA LEU A 90 -14.80 -19.85 14.67
C LEU A 90 -16.17 -19.35 15.10
N VAL A 91 -16.27 -18.87 16.34
CA VAL A 91 -17.50 -18.31 16.89
C VAL A 91 -17.22 -16.85 17.25
N SER A 92 -17.97 -15.93 16.67
CA SER A 92 -17.87 -14.50 17.02
C SER A 92 -18.60 -14.19 18.33
N SER A 93 -18.40 -12.98 18.86
CA SER A 93 -19.02 -12.54 20.13
C SER A 93 -20.55 -12.48 20.09
N ASP A 94 -21.13 -12.42 18.89
CA ASP A 94 -22.57 -12.49 18.63
C ASP A 94 -23.09 -13.93 18.49
N GLY A 95 -22.25 -14.93 18.75
CA GLY A 95 -22.60 -16.36 18.68
C GLY A 95 -22.63 -16.93 17.26
N VAL A 96 -22.31 -16.14 16.23
CA VAL A 96 -22.35 -16.60 14.84
C VAL A 96 -21.17 -17.52 14.55
N GLU A 97 -21.46 -18.73 14.06
CA GLU A 97 -20.46 -19.74 13.75
C GLU A 97 -20.00 -19.69 12.30
N ARG A 98 -18.70 -19.88 12.08
CA ARG A 98 -18.07 -19.97 10.75
C ARG A 98 -17.19 -21.20 10.68
N ARG A 99 -17.60 -22.13 9.83
CA ARG A 99 -16.75 -23.27 9.45
C ARG A 99 -15.64 -22.78 8.52
N VAL A 100 -14.40 -23.10 8.83
CA VAL A 100 -13.20 -22.63 8.11
C VAL A 100 -12.14 -23.72 8.04
N HIS A 101 -11.09 -23.48 7.25
CA HIS A 101 -9.95 -24.39 7.07
C HIS A 101 -8.82 -24.02 8.05
N GLN A 102 -8.41 -24.95 8.91
CA GLN A 102 -7.28 -24.78 9.84
C GLN A 102 -6.00 -24.39 9.10
N ALA A 103 -5.74 -24.99 7.94
CA ALA A 103 -4.56 -24.71 7.13
C ALA A 103 -4.46 -23.23 6.70
N ILE A 104 -5.59 -22.59 6.40
CA ILE A 104 -5.62 -21.17 6.03
C ILE A 104 -5.37 -20.30 7.26
N LEU A 105 -6.00 -20.60 8.40
CA LEU A 105 -5.76 -19.87 9.65
C LEU A 105 -4.29 -19.96 10.10
N ASN A 106 -3.74 -21.18 10.08
CA ASN A 106 -2.37 -21.49 10.48
C ASN A 106 -1.32 -20.78 9.62
N SER A 107 -1.54 -20.75 8.30
CA SER A 107 -0.64 -20.05 7.37
C SER A 107 -0.78 -18.53 7.40
N SER A 108 -1.96 -18.01 7.74
CA SER A 108 -2.24 -16.56 7.71
C SER A 108 -1.98 -15.85 9.04
N SER A 109 -1.93 -16.57 10.17
CA SER A 109 -1.79 -15.96 11.50
C SER A 109 -0.88 -16.78 12.43
N PRO A 110 0.21 -16.19 12.93
CA PRO A 110 1.04 -16.81 13.96
C PRO A 110 0.27 -17.16 15.24
N VAL A 111 -0.78 -16.40 15.58
CA VAL A 111 -1.63 -16.66 16.76
C VAL A 111 -2.38 -17.97 16.56
N PHE A 112 -3.07 -18.12 15.43
CA PHE A 112 -3.76 -19.37 15.10
C PHE A 112 -2.76 -20.53 14.91
N SER A 113 -1.58 -20.28 14.33
CA SER A 113 -0.54 -21.29 14.22
C SER A 113 -0.12 -21.86 15.57
N ARG A 114 0.13 -20.99 16.56
CA ARG A 114 0.48 -21.42 17.91
C ARG A 114 -0.68 -22.11 18.62
N MET A 115 -1.88 -21.54 18.52
CA MET A 115 -3.10 -22.10 19.12
C MET A 115 -3.39 -23.52 18.60
N LEU A 116 -3.32 -23.73 17.29
CA LEU A 116 -3.60 -25.03 16.66
C LEU A 116 -2.46 -26.06 16.84
N LYS A 117 -1.24 -25.62 17.15
CA LYS A 117 -0.12 -26.51 17.51
C LYS A 117 -0.05 -26.81 19.00
N SER A 118 -0.82 -26.09 19.81
CA SER A 118 -0.85 -26.28 21.26
C SER A 118 -1.83 -27.40 21.62
N ASN A 119 -1.58 -28.09 22.73
CA ASN A 119 -2.50 -29.10 23.27
C ASN A 119 -3.72 -28.47 24.00
N MET A 120 -4.07 -27.22 23.65
CA MET A 120 -5.17 -26.47 24.25
C MET A 120 -6.54 -26.91 23.73
N LYS A 121 -7.61 -26.45 24.39
CA LYS A 121 -8.99 -26.88 24.17
C LYS A 121 -9.39 -26.71 22.71
N GLU A 122 -9.02 -25.60 22.09
CA GLU A 122 -9.38 -25.21 20.73
C GLU A 122 -8.84 -26.21 19.70
N CYS A 123 -7.63 -26.72 19.92
CA CYS A 123 -7.03 -27.77 19.10
C CYS A 123 -7.76 -29.11 19.25
N LYS A 124 -8.28 -29.41 20.45
CA LYS A 124 -8.96 -30.68 20.75
C LYS A 124 -10.42 -30.70 20.31
N THR A 125 -11.09 -29.57 20.38
CA THR A 125 -12.52 -29.43 20.03
C THR A 125 -12.74 -29.08 18.57
N GLY A 126 -11.70 -28.57 17.87
CA GLY A 126 -11.85 -28.02 16.52
C GLY A 126 -12.69 -26.73 16.51
N ARG A 127 -12.78 -26.03 17.65
CA ARG A 127 -13.64 -24.85 17.85
C ARG A 127 -12.90 -23.79 18.66
N CYS A 128 -12.97 -22.54 18.22
CA CYS A 128 -12.45 -21.38 18.93
C CYS A 128 -13.52 -20.29 19.02
N GLU A 129 -13.71 -19.77 20.23
CA GLU A 129 -14.55 -18.59 20.48
C GLU A 129 -13.65 -17.35 20.46
N ILE A 130 -14.04 -16.35 19.67
CA ILE A 130 -13.34 -15.07 19.56
C ILE A 130 -14.15 -14.03 20.32
N GLU A 131 -13.73 -13.78 21.55
CA GLU A 131 -14.35 -12.77 22.41
C GLU A 131 -14.18 -11.36 21.82
N ASN A 132 -15.18 -10.50 22.03
CA ASN A 132 -15.15 -9.07 21.66
C ASN A 132 -15.01 -8.76 20.15
N VAL A 133 -15.21 -9.74 19.26
CA VAL A 133 -15.16 -9.53 17.81
C VAL A 133 -16.51 -9.92 17.19
N SER A 134 -17.18 -8.95 16.56
CA SER A 134 -18.46 -9.16 15.87
C SER A 134 -18.30 -10.06 14.64
N GLY A 135 -19.39 -10.72 14.25
CA GLY A 135 -19.38 -11.60 13.07
C GLY A 135 -18.91 -10.90 11.80
N ASN A 136 -19.37 -9.68 11.55
CA ASN A 136 -18.93 -8.87 10.40
C ASN A 136 -17.41 -8.67 10.38
N THR A 137 -16.81 -8.46 11.56
CA THR A 137 -15.36 -8.29 11.66
C THR A 137 -14.63 -9.61 11.41
N VAL A 138 -15.16 -10.73 11.89
CA VAL A 138 -14.64 -12.07 11.58
C VAL A 138 -14.74 -12.36 10.08
N ASP A 139 -15.83 -11.99 9.41
CA ASP A 139 -15.96 -12.14 7.95
C ASP A 139 -14.91 -11.35 7.18
N LEU A 140 -14.64 -10.10 7.59
CA LEU A 140 -13.57 -9.30 7.00
C LEU A 140 -12.20 -9.92 7.25
N LEU A 141 -11.94 -10.40 8.47
CA LEU A 141 -10.71 -11.09 8.82
C LEU A 141 -10.50 -12.33 7.94
N LEU A 142 -11.53 -13.17 7.79
CA LEU A 142 -11.45 -14.35 6.95
C LEU A 142 -11.25 -13.99 5.49
N ARG A 143 -11.97 -13.00 4.94
CA ARG A 143 -11.71 -12.51 3.58
C ARG A 143 -10.26 -12.05 3.42
N CYS A 144 -9.68 -11.39 4.42
CA CYS A 144 -8.26 -11.05 4.42
C CYS A 144 -7.37 -12.28 4.24
N MET A 145 -7.60 -13.31 5.08
CA MET A 145 -6.81 -14.53 5.12
C MET A 145 -6.92 -15.34 3.82
N TYR A 146 -8.14 -15.49 3.27
CA TYR A 146 -8.33 -16.26 2.04
C TYR A 146 -7.93 -15.48 0.79
N TYR A 147 -8.16 -14.16 0.74
CA TYR A 147 -7.99 -13.39 -0.50
C TYR A 147 -6.61 -12.72 -0.58
N GLY A 148 -5.93 -12.57 0.55
CA GLY A 148 -4.67 -11.84 0.67
C GLY A 148 -4.80 -10.34 0.38
N SER A 149 -6.03 -9.81 0.38
CA SER A 149 -6.34 -8.39 0.27
C SER A 149 -7.76 -8.11 0.76
N LEU A 150 -7.95 -6.93 1.34
CA LEU A 150 -9.22 -6.50 1.88
C LEU A 150 -9.64 -5.23 1.14
N LYS A 151 -10.81 -5.28 0.50
CA LYS A 151 -11.46 -4.08 -0.05
C LYS A 151 -12.43 -3.59 1.00
N ILE A 152 -12.01 -2.60 1.78
CA ILE A 152 -12.90 -1.88 2.69
C ILE A 152 -13.68 -0.89 1.83
N PRO A 153 -15.02 -0.97 1.76
CA PRO A 153 -15.81 0.09 1.15
C PRO A 153 -15.52 1.39 1.92
N LEU A 154 -15.13 2.46 1.22
CA LEU A 154 -15.07 3.79 1.83
C LEU A 154 -16.51 4.18 2.19
N ALA A 155 -16.75 4.44 3.47
CA ALA A 155 -18.03 4.91 4.00
C ALA A 155 -18.32 6.35 3.53
#